data_AF-A0A9X4HI74-F1
#
_entry.id   AF-A0A9X4HI74-F1
#
_cell.length_a   1.000
_cell.length_b   1.000
_cell.length_c   1.000
_cell.angle_alpha   90.00
_cell.angle_beta   90.00
_cell.angle_gamma   90.00
#
_symmetry.space_group_name_H-M   'P 1'
#
loop_
_entity.id
_entity.type
_entity.pdbx_description
1 polymer ?
#
loop_
_entity_poly.entity_id
_entity_poly.type
_entity_poly.pdbx_seq_one_letter_code
_entity_poly.pdbx_strand_id
1 'polypeptide(L)'
;MRRILEWFFRSRETGAITIAQWPNLVLWIVIVAAVLLWLWPSAGKASIGLTVVVKGGLIMWGADEILRGVNPWRRCLGAAVVLYVLVTLLP
;
A
#
# COMPACT_ATOMS: atom_id res chain seq x y z
N MET A 1 13.17 15.76 -19.94
CA MET A 1 12.73 14.43 -19.49
C MET A 1 13.58 13.83 -18.37
N ARG A 2 14.90 13.64 -18.55
CA ARG A 2 15.76 12.97 -17.55
C ARG A 2 15.67 13.55 -16.13
N ARG A 3 15.70 14.88 -15.98
CA ARG A 3 15.55 15.57 -14.68
C ARG A 3 14.20 15.34 -14.00
N ILE A 4 13.11 15.22 -14.76
CA ILE A 4 11.76 14.97 -14.21
C ILE A 4 11.68 13.53 -13.70
N LEU A 5 12.19 12.57 -14.47
CA LEU A 5 12.23 11.16 -14.05
C LEU A 5 13.11 10.98 -12.82
N GLU A 6 14.27 11.62 -12.79
CA GLU A 6 15.14 11.63 -11.61
C GLU A 6 14.40 12.23 -10.41
N TRP A 7 13.77 13.40 -10.54
CA TRP A 7 12.99 13.99 -9.45
C TRP A 7 11.84 13.07 -8.97
N PHE A 8 11.19 12.36 -9.89
CA PHE A 8 10.02 11.54 -9.60
C PHE A 8 10.37 10.23 -8.87
N PHE A 9 11.52 9.61 -9.18
CA PHE A 9 11.93 8.34 -8.59
C PHE A 9 13.05 8.44 -7.56
N ARG A 10 13.78 9.56 -7.49
CA ARG A 10 14.89 9.72 -6.56
C ARG A 10 14.36 9.90 -5.13
N SER A 11 14.84 9.05 -4.22
CA SER A 11 14.57 9.15 -2.80
C SER A 11 15.15 10.45 -2.23
N ARG A 12 14.34 11.15 -1.43
CA ARG A 12 14.74 12.36 -0.71
C ARG A 12 15.61 12.08 0.51
N GLU A 13 15.67 10.81 0.94
CA GLU A 13 16.46 10.39 2.10
C GLU A 13 17.86 9.92 1.68
N THR A 14 17.94 9.09 0.64
CA THR A 14 19.20 8.44 0.24
C THR A 14 19.81 9.01 -1.04
N GLY A 15 19.04 9.75 -1.84
CA GLY A 15 19.47 10.23 -3.15
C GLY A 15 19.59 9.12 -4.22
N ALA A 16 19.19 7.88 -3.91
CA ALA A 16 19.15 6.78 -4.89
C ALA A 16 17.78 6.73 -5.60
N ILE A 17 17.73 6.12 -6.79
CA ILE A 17 16.46 5.82 -7.47
C ILE A 17 15.74 4.73 -6.68
N THR A 18 14.49 4.98 -6.27
CA THR A 18 13.68 4.07 -5.45
C THR A 18 12.31 3.88 -6.08
N ILE A 19 12.10 2.71 -6.69
CA ILE A 19 10.81 2.32 -7.30
C ILE A 19 10.01 1.47 -6.32
N ALA A 20 10.67 0.52 -5.65
CA ALA A 20 10.10 -0.35 -4.64
C ALA A 20 10.96 -0.34 -3.39
N GLN A 21 10.34 -0.67 -2.27
CA GLN A 21 10.97 -0.80 -0.96
C GLN A 21 10.49 -2.10 -0.32
N TRP A 22 11.26 -2.62 0.63
CA TRP A 22 10.81 -3.74 1.44
C TRP A 22 9.53 -3.37 2.21
N PRO A 23 8.60 -4.33 2.40
CA PRO A 23 7.38 -4.10 3.17
C PRO A 23 7.73 -3.70 4.60
N ASN A 24 7.06 -2.66 5.09
CA ASN A 24 7.05 -2.34 6.52
C ASN A 24 6.06 -3.28 7.26
N LEU A 25 6.01 -3.16 8.59
CA LEU A 25 5.17 -4.01 9.43
C LEU A 25 3.69 -4.00 9.01
N VAL A 26 3.14 -2.82 8.71
CA VAL A 26 1.73 -2.69 8.30
C VAL A 26 1.48 -3.46 7.00
N LEU A 27 2.37 -3.32 6.02
CA LEU A 27 2.23 -4.03 4.75
C LEU A 27 2.41 -5.54 4.92
N TRP A 28 3.29 -6.00 5.81
CA TRP A 28 3.39 -7.43 6.15
C TRP A 28 2.10 -7.98 6.77
N ILE A 29 1.47 -7.23 7.68
CA ILE A 29 0.18 -7.63 8.27
C ILE A 29 -0.88 -7.77 7.18
N VAL A 30 -0.96 -6.79 6.26
CA VAL A 30 -1.87 -6.83 5.11
C VAL A 30 -1.60 -8.05 4.23
N ILE A 31 -0.34 -8.33 3.91
CA ILE A 31 0.05 -9.47 3.07
C ILE A 31 -0.38 -10.78 3.73
N VAL A 32 -0.08 -10.98 5.02
CA VAL A 32 -0.47 -12.19 5.75
C VAL A 32 -1.99 -12.34 5.79
N ALA A 33 -2.73 -11.27 6.10
CA ALA A 33 -4.19 -11.30 6.13
C ALA A 33 -4.81 -11.60 4.75
N ALA A 34 -4.23 -11.04 3.68
CA ALA A 34 -4.67 -11.30 2.31
C ALA A 34 -4.39 -12.75 1.89
N VAL A 35 -3.22 -13.30 2.26
CA VAL A 35 -2.89 -14.72 2.02
C VAL A 35 -3.86 -15.63 2.78
N LEU A 36 -4.20 -15.32 4.03
CA LEU A 36 -5.17 -16.09 4.80
C LEU A 36 -6.57 -16.06 4.17
N LEU A 37 -7.02 -14.90 3.67
CA LEU A 37 -8.28 -14.80 2.92
C LEU A 37 -8.26 -15.63 1.64
N TRP A 38 -7.15 -15.60 0.92
CA TRP A 38 -6.99 -16.32 -0.33
C TRP A 38 -6.99 -17.84 -0.14
N LEU A 39 -6.33 -18.33 0.92
CA LEU A 39 -6.27 -19.75 1.26
C LEU A 39 -7.56 -20.24 1.93
N TRP A 40 -8.30 -19.37 2.62
CA TRP A 40 -9.50 -19.74 3.36
C TRP A 40 -10.69 -18.79 3.14
N PRO A 41 -11.25 -18.75 1.92
CA PRO A 41 -12.33 -17.82 1.57
C PRO A 41 -13.65 -18.10 2.30
N SER A 42 -13.88 -19.34 2.74
CA SER A 42 -15.11 -19.79 3.42
C SER A 42 -15.06 -19.69 4.96
N ALA A 43 -14.13 -18.93 5.54
CA ALA A 43 -13.93 -18.82 7.00
C ALA A 43 -15.03 -18.05 7.77
N GLY A 44 -16.19 -17.79 7.16
CA GLY A 44 -17.34 -17.13 7.81
C GLY A 44 -16.99 -15.77 8.42
N LYS A 45 -17.21 -15.59 9.73
CA LYS A 45 -16.93 -14.31 10.40
C LYS A 45 -15.45 -13.90 10.35
N ALA A 46 -14.53 -14.86 10.25
CA ALA A 46 -13.11 -14.57 10.16
C ALA A 46 -12.74 -13.88 8.83
N SER A 47 -13.43 -14.21 7.73
CA SER A 47 -13.18 -13.55 6.44
C SER A 47 -13.59 -12.08 6.47
N ILE A 48 -14.64 -11.72 7.22
CA ILE A 48 -15.03 -10.32 7.45
C ILE A 48 -13.91 -9.58 8.19
N GLY A 49 -13.43 -10.15 9.31
CA GLY A 49 -12.35 -9.57 10.09
C GLY A 49 -11.06 -9.38 9.28
N LEU A 50 -10.64 -10.40 8.53
CA LEU A 50 -9.46 -10.32 7.67
C LEU A 50 -9.66 -9.27 6.55
N THR A 51 -10.85 -9.16 5.98
CA THR A 51 -11.16 -8.14 4.96
C THR A 51 -11.01 -6.73 5.52
N VAL A 52 -11.49 -6.50 6.74
CA VAL A 52 -11.31 -5.21 7.44
C VAL A 52 -9.83 -4.93 7.68
N VAL A 53 -9.04 -5.94 8.10
CA VAL A 53 -7.59 -5.79 8.31
C VAL A 53 -6.88 -5.46 7.00
N VAL A 54 -7.19 -6.15 5.90
CA VAL A 54 -6.59 -5.89 4.59
C VAL A 54 -6.93 -4.49 4.10
N LYS A 55 -8.22 -4.12 4.05
CA LYS A 55 -8.64 -2.81 3.54
C LYS A 55 -8.18 -1.67 4.44
N GLY A 56 -8.37 -1.78 5.76
CA GLY A 56 -7.93 -0.80 6.73
C GLY A 56 -6.41 -0.63 6.75
N GLY A 57 -5.66 -1.73 6.70
CA GLY A 57 -4.21 -1.72 6.61
C GLY A 57 -3.69 -1.07 5.33
N LEU A 58 -4.30 -1.35 4.18
CA LEU A 58 -3.97 -0.69 2.91
C LEU A 58 -4.27 0.82 2.94
N ILE A 59 -5.37 1.24 3.57
CA ILE A 59 -5.68 2.67 3.76
C ILE A 59 -4.62 3.34 4.64
N MET A 60 -4.29 2.74 5.80
CA MET A 60 -3.27 3.28 6.70
C MET A 60 -1.91 3.37 6.03
N TRP A 61 -1.48 2.31 5.36
CA TRP A 61 -0.21 2.28 4.63
C TRP A 61 -0.20 3.31 3.49
N GLY A 62 -1.27 3.37 2.69
CA GLY A 62 -1.35 4.31 1.57
C GLY A 62 -1.39 5.77 2.04
N ALA A 63 -2.08 6.07 3.15
CA ALA A 63 -2.08 7.40 3.76
C ALA A 63 -0.69 7.81 4.27
N ASP A 64 0.03 6.89 4.92
CA ASP A 64 1.41 7.13 5.34
C ASP A 64 2.31 7.41 4.13
N GLU A 65 2.15 6.65 3.04
CA GLU A 65 2.94 6.87 1.83
C GLU A 65 2.60 8.19 1.14
N ILE A 66 1.34 8.64 1.14
CA ILE A 66 0.96 9.96 0.58
C ILE A 66 1.64 11.10 1.36
N LEU A 67 1.64 11.01 2.68
CA LEU A 67 2.14 12.08 3.56
C LEU A 67 3.66 12.05 3.66
N ARG A 68 4.23 10.87 3.85
CA ARG A 68 5.64 10.64 4.22
C ARG A 68 6.46 9.88 3.18
N GLY A 69 5.87 9.52 2.03
CA GLY A 69 6.58 8.79 0.99
C GLY A 69 7.84 9.50 0.49
N VAL A 70 8.89 8.70 0.27
CA VAL A 70 10.27 9.15 0.02
C VAL A 70 10.46 9.89 -1.30
N ASN A 71 9.53 9.74 -2.25
CA ASN A 71 9.55 10.41 -3.55
C ASN A 71 8.10 10.58 -4.10
N PRO A 72 7.90 11.38 -5.17
CA PRO A 72 6.57 11.56 -5.77
C PRO A 72 5.93 10.25 -6.26
N TRP A 73 6.72 9.36 -6.88
CA TRP A 73 6.25 8.05 -7.34
C TRP A 73 5.54 7.26 -6.24
N ARG A 74 6.20 7.16 -5.09
CA ARG A 74 5.70 6.47 -3.92
C ARG A 74 4.43 7.10 -3.36
N ARG A 75 4.36 8.42 -3.30
CA ARG A 75 3.14 9.14 -2.90
C ARG A 75 1.96 8.85 -3.83
N CYS A 76 2.21 8.81 -5.14
CA CYS A 76 1.20 8.43 -6.12
C CYS A 76 0.77 6.96 -5.95
N LEU A 77 1.69 6.04 -5.64
CA LEU A 77 1.36 4.65 -5.35
C LEU A 77 0.43 4.55 -4.12
N GLY A 78 0.75 5.27 -3.04
CA GLY A 78 -0.11 5.36 -1.86
C GLY A 78 -1.51 5.87 -2.19
N ALA A 79 -1.62 6.95 -2.96
CA ALA A 79 -2.88 7.51 -3.42
C ALA A 79 -3.68 6.53 -4.28
N ALA A 80 -3.03 5.84 -5.22
CA ALA A 80 -3.66 4.84 -6.07
C ALA A 80 -4.21 3.66 -5.25
N VAL A 81 -3.47 3.18 -4.26
CA VAL A 81 -3.90 2.10 -3.36
C VAL A 81 -5.09 2.54 -2.51
N VAL A 82 -5.06 3.74 -1.92
CA VAL A 82 -6.21 4.27 -1.17
C VAL A 82 -7.44 4.38 -2.07
N LEU A 83 -7.28 4.96 -3.27
CA LEU A 83 -8.38 5.08 -4.22
C LEU A 83 -8.96 3.72 -4.61
N TYR A 84 -8.11 2.74 -4.89
CA TYR A 84 -8.53 1.37 -5.16
C TYR A 84 -9.36 0.78 -4.01
N VAL A 85 -8.90 0.94 -2.77
CA VAL A 85 -9.65 0.45 -1.61
C VAL A 85 -10.99 1.17 -1.47
N LEU A 86 -11.04 2.49 -1.70
CA LEU A 86 -12.28 3.26 -1.62
C LEU A 86 -13.30 2.85 -2.70
N VAL A 87 -12.85 2.65 -3.95
CA VAL A 87 -13.72 2.22 -5.05
C VAL A 87 -14.21 0.79 -4.84
N THR A 88 -13.41 -0.07 -4.23
CA THR A 88 -13.79 -1.45 -3.90
C THR A 88 -14.42 -1.59 -2.51
N LEU A 89 -14.61 -0.47 -1.77
CA LEU A 89 -15.14 -0.50 -0.41
C LEU A 89 -16.63 -0.86 -0.39
N LEU A 90 -17.34 -0.48 -1.45
CA LEU A 90 -18.74 -0.76 -1.67
C LEU A 90 -18.90 -1.98 -2.59
N PRO A 91 -19.89 -2.86 -2.34
CA PRO A 91 -20.19 -4.01 -3.19
C PRO A 91 -20.73 -3.62 -4.57
#